data_AF-A0A815TZ24-F1
#
_entry.id   AF-A0A815TZ24-F1
#
_cell.length_a   1.000
_cell.length_b   1.000
_cell.length_c   1.000
_cell.angle_alpha   90.00
_cell.angle_beta   90.00
_cell.angle_gamma   90.00
#
_symmetry.space_group_name_H-M   'P 1'
#
loop_
_entity.id
_entity.type
_entity.pdbx_description
1 polymer ?
#
loop_
_entity_poly.entity_id
_entity_poly.type
_entity_poly.pdbx_seq_one_letter_code
_entity_poly.pdbx_strand_id
1 'polypeptide(L)'
;MVVLFEDPRHLPLGTFLMQVFITLVVCKFLAKLLSFIRQPQVIGQIIAGIIFGPSILGNIPAWTNAIWPASSLKTFSLIANLGLIFFMFFLGLELDLDQIKRNWKITLPVAAVSIIIPVGIGCAVSLWLYEDNGGLSTSKTAFILFIGSGFGFSAFPVLATLLNAMGLLNKPIG
;
A
#
# COMPACT_ATOMS: atom_id res chain seq x y z
N MET A 1 13.19 -31.14 -36.98
CA MET A 1 12.83 -32.25 -36.07
C MET A 1 13.78 -32.12 -34.89
N VAL A 2 13.53 -31.28 -33.89
CA VAL A 2 12.48 -31.40 -32.88
C VAL A 2 11.97 -29.99 -32.54
N VAL A 3 10.94 -29.57 -33.26
CA VAL A 3 9.97 -28.57 -32.78
C VAL A 3 8.81 -29.45 -32.37
N LEU A 4 8.64 -29.77 -31.08
CA LEU A 4 7.43 -30.23 -30.40
C LEU A 4 7.74 -30.38 -28.89
N PHE A 5 6.96 -29.69 -28.05
CA PHE A 5 7.01 -29.63 -26.56
C PHE A 5 7.89 -28.55 -25.91
N GLU A 6 7.69 -27.30 -26.30
CA GLU A 6 7.91 -26.17 -25.38
C GLU A 6 6.59 -25.90 -24.66
N ASP A 7 6.47 -26.38 -23.43
CA ASP A 7 5.30 -26.13 -22.59
C ASP A 7 5.17 -24.60 -22.39
N PRO A 8 4.07 -23.94 -22.79
CA PRO A 8 3.90 -22.47 -22.72
C PRO A 8 3.93 -21.91 -21.29
N ARG A 9 4.15 -22.76 -20.28
CA ARG A 9 4.17 -22.47 -18.85
C ARG A 9 5.55 -22.07 -18.29
N HIS A 10 6.61 -22.10 -19.10
CA HIS A 10 8.00 -21.90 -18.62
C HIS A 10 8.69 -20.63 -19.12
N LEU A 11 8.02 -19.79 -19.92
CA LEU A 11 8.51 -18.44 -20.22
C LEU A 11 8.28 -17.56 -18.99
N PRO A 12 9.33 -17.10 -18.27
CA PRO A 12 9.17 -16.28 -17.07
C PRO A 12 8.36 -15.00 -17.34
N LEU A 13 8.45 -14.50 -18.59
CA LEU A 13 7.71 -13.35 -19.08
C LEU A 13 6.22 -13.65 -19.31
N GLY A 14 5.89 -14.85 -19.80
CA GLY A 14 4.50 -15.28 -20.03
C GLY A 14 3.74 -15.43 -18.71
N THR A 15 4.38 -16.05 -17.71
CA THR A 15 3.81 -16.18 -16.36
C THR A 15 3.63 -14.81 -15.70
N PHE A 16 4.59 -13.90 -15.87
CA PHE A 16 4.49 -12.52 -15.36
C PHE A 16 3.35 -11.73 -16.01
N LEU A 17 3.23 -11.76 -17.35
CA LEU A 17 2.15 -11.08 -18.06
C LEU A 17 0.77 -11.63 -17.66
N MET A 18 0.66 -12.95 -17.50
CA MET A 18 -0.55 -13.59 -17.00
C MET A 18 -0.91 -13.12 -15.58
N GLN A 19 0.06 -13.03 -14.67
CA GLN A 19 -0.14 -12.51 -13.30
C GLN A 19 -0.63 -11.06 -13.30
N VAL A 20 0.01 -10.19 -14.09
CA VAL A 20 -0.39 -8.79 -14.22
C VAL A 20 -1.81 -8.70 -14.79
N PHE A 21 -2.10 -9.48 -15.84
CA PHE A 21 -3.43 -9.50 -16.44
C PHE A 21 -4.51 -9.92 -15.44
N ILE A 22 -4.31 -11.04 -14.72
CA ILE A 22 -5.25 -11.53 -13.69
C ILE A 22 -5.43 -10.47 -12.59
N THR A 23 -4.34 -9.89 -12.11
CA THR A 23 -4.39 -8.83 -11.09
C THR A 23 -5.20 -7.64 -11.56
N LEU A 24 -4.96 -7.14 -12.78
CA LEU A 24 -5.69 -6.00 -13.34
C LEU A 24 -7.17 -6.31 -13.55
N VAL A 25 -7.50 -7.50 -14.05
CA VAL A 25 -8.90 -7.92 -14.27
C VAL A 25 -9.65 -7.98 -12.94
N VAL A 26 -9.08 -8.61 -11.93
CA VAL A 26 -9.74 -8.74 -10.62
C VAL A 26 -9.84 -7.39 -9.90
N CYS A 27 -8.78 -6.58 -9.92
CA CYS A 27 -8.82 -5.22 -9.38
C CYS A 27 -9.92 -4.38 -10.04
N LYS A 28 -10.04 -4.41 -11.38
CA LYS A 28 -11.10 -3.67 -12.10
C LYS A 28 -12.48 -4.24 -11.84
N PHE A 29 -12.62 -5.56 -11.78
CA PHE A 29 -13.89 -6.21 -11.48
C PHE A 29 -14.39 -5.85 -10.09
N LEU A 30 -13.53 -5.96 -9.06
CA LEU A 30 -13.86 -5.57 -7.68
C LEU A 30 -14.12 -4.07 -7.57
N ALA A 31 -13.30 -3.22 -8.18
CA ALA A 31 -13.52 -1.78 -8.16
C ALA A 31 -14.87 -1.41 -8.80
N LYS A 32 -15.26 -2.07 -9.89
CA LYS A 32 -16.56 -1.86 -10.54
C LYS A 32 -17.72 -2.39 -9.68
N LEU A 33 -17.56 -3.55 -9.05
CA LEU A 33 -18.56 -4.11 -8.14
C LEU A 33 -18.77 -3.18 -6.93
N LEU A 34 -17.69 -2.69 -6.34
CA LEU A 34 -17.74 -1.76 -5.22
C LEU A 34 -18.24 -0.36 -5.62
N SER A 35 -18.00 0.08 -6.86
CA SER A 35 -18.56 1.34 -7.36
C SER A 35 -20.09 1.33 -7.41
N PHE A 36 -20.73 0.15 -7.52
CA PHE A 36 -22.19 0.03 -7.41
C PHE A 36 -22.69 0.43 -6.01
N ILE A 37 -21.87 0.22 -4.99
CA ILE A 37 -22.13 0.60 -3.59
C ILE A 37 -21.57 2.01 -3.28
N ARG A 38 -21.24 2.81 -4.32
CA ARG A 38 -20.65 4.16 -4.19
C ARG A 38 -19.31 4.20 -3.46
N GLN A 39 -18.58 3.09 -3.40
CA GLN A 39 -17.25 3.06 -2.83
C GLN A 39 -16.22 3.54 -3.87
N PRO A 40 -15.24 4.37 -3.47
CA PRO A 40 -14.10 4.74 -4.32
C PRO A 40 -13.36 3.52 -4.85
N GLN A 41 -12.93 3.60 -6.11
CA GLN A 41 -12.29 2.47 -6.82
C GLN A 41 -11.04 1.94 -6.10
N VAL A 42 -10.31 2.81 -5.39
CA VAL A 42 -9.11 2.46 -4.62
C VAL A 42 -9.41 1.38 -3.56
N ILE A 43 -10.59 1.41 -2.95
CA ILE A 43 -10.98 0.41 -1.92
C ILE A 43 -11.10 -0.98 -2.55
N GLY A 44 -11.68 -1.09 -3.74
CA GLY A 44 -11.77 -2.36 -4.47
C GLY A 44 -10.40 -2.93 -4.84
N GLN A 45 -9.43 -2.06 -5.15
CA GLN A 45 -8.05 -2.47 -5.42
C GLN A 45 -7.33 -2.99 -4.17
N ILE A 46 -7.53 -2.33 -3.02
CA ILE A 46 -6.97 -2.77 -1.73
C ILE A 46 -7.54 -4.14 -1.35
N ILE A 47 -8.85 -4.33 -1.48
CA ILE A 47 -9.50 -5.62 -1.19
C ILE A 47 -8.99 -6.72 -2.13
N ALA A 48 -8.84 -6.43 -3.42
CA ALA A 48 -8.25 -7.37 -4.37
C ALA A 48 -6.81 -7.77 -3.94
N GLY A 49 -6.01 -6.81 -3.47
CA GLY A 49 -4.68 -7.07 -2.92
C GLY A 49 -4.70 -7.96 -1.67
N ILE A 50 -5.65 -7.74 -0.75
CA ILE A 50 -5.82 -8.59 0.45
C ILE A 50 -6.23 -10.01 0.07
N ILE A 51 -7.12 -10.14 -0.92
CA ILE A 51 -7.59 -11.43 -1.46
C ILE A 51 -6.42 -12.22 -2.07
N PHE A 52 -5.63 -11.58 -2.93
CA PHE A 52 -4.45 -12.20 -3.54
C PHE A 52 -3.26 -12.36 -2.59
N GLY A 53 -3.28 -11.64 -1.47
CA GLY A 53 -2.27 -11.74 -0.43
C GLY A 53 -2.30 -13.08 0.31
N PRO A 54 -1.30 -13.29 1.20
CA PRO A 54 -1.24 -14.48 2.04
C PRO A 54 -2.45 -14.63 2.98
N SER A 55 -3.18 -13.54 3.22
CA SER A 55 -4.33 -13.49 4.13
C SER A 55 -5.52 -14.35 3.69
N ILE A 56 -5.74 -14.55 2.38
CA ILE A 56 -6.88 -15.34 1.89
C ILE A 56 -6.41 -16.42 0.92
N LEU A 57 -5.98 -16.07 -0.29
CA LEU A 57 -5.59 -17.08 -1.29
C LEU A 57 -4.23 -17.72 -1.03
N GLY A 58 -3.31 -17.05 -0.31
CA GLY A 58 -2.00 -17.64 -0.07
C GLY A 58 -2.01 -18.85 0.87
N ASN A 59 -3.09 -19.07 1.63
CA ASN A 59 -3.29 -20.28 2.45
C ASN A 59 -3.68 -21.52 1.63
N ILE A 60 -4.02 -21.37 0.35
CA ILE A 60 -4.34 -22.50 -0.54
C ILE A 60 -3.10 -22.82 -1.38
N PRO A 61 -2.28 -23.82 -1.00
CA PRO A 61 -1.00 -24.10 -1.65
C PRO A 61 -1.16 -24.49 -3.13
N ALA A 62 -2.33 -24.98 -3.54
CA ALA A 62 -2.64 -25.28 -4.94
C ALA A 62 -2.75 -24.02 -5.82
N TRP A 63 -3.23 -22.89 -5.27
CA TRP A 63 -3.37 -21.63 -6.01
C TRP A 63 -2.07 -20.82 -6.03
N THR A 64 -1.37 -20.75 -4.89
CA THR A 64 -0.10 -20.02 -4.78
C THR A 64 0.96 -20.61 -5.72
N ASN A 65 1.09 -21.93 -5.78
CA ASN A 65 2.08 -22.57 -6.67
C ASN A 65 1.69 -22.52 -8.15
N ALA A 66 0.41 -22.46 -8.47
CA ALA A 66 -0.07 -22.43 -9.86
C ALA A 66 0.01 -21.03 -10.49
N ILE A 67 -0.27 -19.97 -9.73
CA ILE A 67 -0.35 -18.60 -10.26
C ILE A 67 0.81 -17.72 -9.78
N TRP A 68 1.36 -17.93 -8.57
CA TRP A 68 2.46 -17.14 -8.00
C TRP A 68 3.67 -17.99 -7.59
N PRO A 69 4.40 -18.61 -8.55
CA PRO A 69 5.65 -19.29 -8.23
C PRO A 69 6.67 -18.33 -7.61
N ALA A 70 7.43 -18.81 -6.62
CA ALA A 70 8.38 -18.00 -5.83
C ALA A 70 9.42 -17.25 -6.66
N SER A 71 9.77 -17.77 -7.85
CA SER A 71 10.67 -17.12 -8.80
C SER A 71 10.07 -15.85 -9.42
N SER A 72 8.77 -15.86 -9.74
CA SER A 72 8.07 -14.73 -10.38
C SER A 72 7.66 -13.66 -9.36
N LEU A 73 7.43 -14.05 -8.10
CA LEU A 73 7.11 -13.11 -7.01
C LEU A 73 8.20 -12.05 -6.82
N LYS A 74 9.48 -12.41 -6.92
CA LYS A 74 10.57 -11.43 -6.81
C LYS A 74 10.50 -10.37 -7.91
N THR A 75 10.35 -10.79 -9.17
CA THR A 75 10.22 -9.88 -10.31
C THR A 75 8.98 -9.01 -10.21
N PHE A 76 7.85 -9.59 -9.79
CA PHE A 76 6.61 -8.86 -9.58
C PHE A 76 6.76 -7.78 -8.49
N SER A 77 7.37 -8.11 -7.35
CA SER A 77 7.62 -7.15 -6.26
C SER A 77 8.55 -6.01 -6.69
N LEU A 78 9.58 -6.29 -7.49
CA LEU A 78 10.46 -5.24 -8.02
C LEU A 78 9.68 -4.25 -8.90
N ILE A 79 8.85 -4.76 -9.80
CA ILE A 79 8.05 -3.92 -10.70
C ILE A 79 6.96 -3.18 -9.93
N ALA A 80 6.33 -3.82 -8.94
CA ALA A 80 5.34 -3.17 -8.07
C ALA A 80 5.97 -2.02 -7.26
N ASN A 81 7.18 -2.22 -6.72
CA ASN A 81 7.90 -1.18 -6.01
C ASN A 81 8.29 -0.01 -6.94
N LEU A 82 8.74 -0.31 -8.16
CA LEU A 82 8.98 0.74 -9.17
C LEU A 82 7.69 1.49 -9.51
N GLY A 83 6.58 0.79 -9.69
CA GLY A 83 5.26 1.39 -9.90
C GLY A 83 4.84 2.30 -8.75
N LEU A 84 5.07 1.89 -7.51
CA LEU A 84 4.82 2.70 -6.31
C LEU A 84 5.69 3.96 -6.27
N ILE A 85 6.97 3.84 -6.61
CA ILE A 85 7.90 4.98 -6.68
C ILE A 85 7.42 5.98 -7.74
N PHE A 86 7.12 5.51 -8.96
CA PHE A 86 6.60 6.37 -10.02
C PHE A 86 5.26 7.02 -9.63
N PHE A 87 4.38 6.27 -8.97
CA PHE A 87 3.11 6.79 -8.49
C PHE A 87 3.31 7.91 -7.44
N MET A 88 4.18 7.72 -6.45
CA MET A 88 4.50 8.77 -5.48
C MET A 88 5.20 9.97 -6.12
N PHE A 89 6.01 9.74 -7.16
CA PHE A 89 6.63 10.82 -7.93
C PHE A 89 5.59 11.66 -8.67
N PHE A 90 4.68 11.04 -9.42
CA PHE A 90 3.58 11.75 -10.10
C PHE A 90 2.69 12.47 -9.11
N LEU A 91 2.37 11.83 -7.98
CA LEU A 91 1.59 12.45 -6.92
C LEU A 91 2.29 13.72 -6.41
N GLY A 92 3.61 13.67 -6.20
CA GLY A 92 4.42 14.82 -5.80
C GLY A 92 4.42 15.96 -6.82
N LEU A 93 4.38 15.65 -8.12
CA LEU A 93 4.26 16.65 -9.19
C LEU A 93 2.88 17.33 -9.25
N GLU A 94 1.83 16.65 -8.79
CA GLU A 94 0.47 17.20 -8.71
C GLU A 94 0.25 18.06 -7.45
N LEU A 95 1.17 18.04 -6.48
CA LEU A 95 1.08 18.88 -5.28
C LEU A 95 1.39 20.35 -5.59
N ASP A 96 0.44 21.22 -5.24
CA ASP A 96 0.61 22.68 -5.31
C ASP A 96 1.52 23.18 -4.18
N LEU A 97 2.82 23.26 -4.47
CA LEU A 97 3.83 23.76 -3.53
C LEU A 97 3.65 25.25 -3.21
N ASP A 98 3.05 26.04 -4.11
CA ASP A 98 2.89 27.47 -3.91
C ASP A 98 1.77 27.77 -2.91
N GLN A 99 0.69 26.98 -2.92
CA GLN A 99 -0.32 27.01 -1.87
C GLN A 99 0.26 26.64 -0.49
N ILE A 100 1.10 25.60 -0.43
CA ILE A 100 1.77 25.19 0.80
C ILE A 100 2.67 26.32 1.32
N LYS A 101 3.45 26.95 0.45
CA LYS A 101 4.30 28.10 0.79
C LYS A 101 3.49 29.30 1.25
N ARG A 102 2.35 29.60 0.63
CA ARG A 102 1.49 30.74 1.03
C ARG A 102 0.93 30.57 2.44
N ASN A 103 0.56 29.33 2.80
CA ASN A 103 -0.11 29.01 4.07
C ASN A 103 0.84 28.37 5.11
N TRP A 104 2.16 28.44 4.90
CA TRP A 104 3.16 27.70 5.69
C TRP A 104 3.06 27.89 7.21
N LYS A 105 2.68 29.10 7.67
CA LYS A 105 2.52 29.40 9.10
C LYS A 105 1.40 28.60 9.77
N ILE A 106 0.40 28.18 9.00
CA ILE A 106 -0.73 27.37 9.47
C ILE A 106 -0.46 25.89 9.18
N THR A 107 0.04 25.58 7.98
CA THR A 107 0.31 24.21 7.55
C THR A 107 1.39 23.54 8.40
N LEU A 108 2.46 24.25 8.76
CA LEU A 108 3.60 23.66 9.46
C LEU A 108 3.26 23.22 10.91
N PRO A 109 2.61 24.05 11.75
CA PRO A 109 2.16 23.59 13.07
C PRO A 109 1.15 22.44 12.98
N VAL A 110 0.19 22.49 12.05
CA VAL A 110 -0.80 21.42 11.89
C VAL A 110 -0.14 20.10 11.50
N ALA A 111 0.80 20.14 10.54
CA ALA A 111 1.58 18.98 10.14
C ALA A 111 2.43 18.44 11.31
N ALA A 112 3.13 19.31 12.04
CA ALA A 112 3.94 18.91 13.19
C ALA A 112 3.09 18.23 14.28
N VAL A 113 1.95 18.83 14.63
CA VAL A 113 1.02 18.29 15.62
C VAL A 113 0.46 16.93 15.17
N SER A 114 0.12 16.80 13.87
CA SER A 114 -0.40 15.54 13.30
C SER A 114 0.61 14.38 13.32
N ILE A 115 1.91 14.66 13.46
CA ILE A 115 2.97 13.64 13.56
C ILE A 115 3.33 13.42 15.03
N ILE A 116 3.56 14.51 15.78
CA ILE A 116 4.01 14.44 17.18
C ILE A 116 2.97 13.76 18.06
N ILE A 117 1.68 14.02 17.87
CA ILE A 117 0.62 13.41 18.68
C ILE A 117 0.58 11.88 18.47
N PRO A 118 0.39 11.34 17.25
CA PRO A 118 0.37 9.88 17.05
C PRO A 118 1.66 9.19 17.43
N VAL A 119 2.82 9.78 17.13
CA VAL A 119 4.13 9.22 17.52
C VAL A 119 4.27 9.22 19.05
N GLY A 120 3.87 10.30 19.73
CA GLY A 120 3.88 10.38 21.18
C GLY A 120 2.98 9.33 21.83
N ILE A 121 1.77 9.13 21.28
CA ILE A 121 0.84 8.08 21.72
C ILE A 121 1.45 6.69 21.45
N GLY A 122 2.03 6.45 20.28
CA GLY A 122 2.71 5.20 19.94
C GLY A 122 3.85 4.88 20.91
N CYS A 123 4.67 5.87 21.26
CA CYS A 123 5.71 5.73 22.28
C CYS A 123 5.12 5.43 23.67
N ALA A 124 4.06 6.13 24.09
CA ALA A 124 3.41 5.89 25.38
C ALA A 124 2.80 4.49 25.47
N VAL A 125 2.09 4.05 24.43
CA VAL A 125 1.53 2.69 24.33
C VAL A 125 2.64 1.64 24.33
N SER A 126 3.75 1.90 23.65
CA SER A 126 4.88 0.97 23.62
C SER A 126 5.56 0.79 24.98
N LEU A 127 5.61 1.85 25.81
CA LEU A 127 6.13 1.76 27.18
C LEU A 127 5.24 0.88 28.04
N TRP A 128 3.92 1.11 27.98
CA TRP A 128 2.94 0.31 28.70
C TRP A 128 2.98 -1.16 28.28
N LEU A 129 3.03 -1.42 26.97
CA LEU A 129 3.06 -2.77 26.41
C LEU A 129 4.37 -3.51 26.74
N TYR A 130 5.50 -2.79 26.82
CA TYR A 130 6.78 -3.39 27.20
C TYR A 130 6.81 -3.84 28.66
N GLU A 131 6.15 -3.09 29.55
CA GLU A 131 6.03 -3.42 30.98
C GLU A 131 5.06 -4.59 31.22
N ASP A 132 3.93 -4.63 30.50
CA ASP A 132 2.92 -5.69 30.61
C ASP A 132 3.42 -7.05 30.08
N ASN A 133 4.20 -7.05 28.99
CA ASN A 133 4.73 -8.28 28.39
C ASN A 133 6.07 -8.76 28.99
N GLY A 134 6.50 -8.21 30.13
CA GLY A 134 7.65 -8.71 30.89
C GLY A 134 9.01 -8.48 30.23
N GLY A 135 9.14 -7.45 29.39
CA GLY A 135 10.39 -7.16 28.68
C GLY A 135 10.69 -8.20 27.59
N LEU A 136 10.17 -7.95 26.39
CA LEU A 136 10.57 -8.67 25.17
C LEU A 136 12.10 -8.73 25.09
N SER A 137 12.69 -9.79 24.52
CA SER A 137 14.16 -9.97 24.36
C SER A 137 14.86 -8.92 23.48
N THR A 138 14.20 -7.80 23.18
CA THR A 138 14.63 -6.70 22.35
C THR A 138 14.92 -5.47 23.22
N SER A 139 15.89 -4.65 22.81
CA SER A 139 16.17 -3.36 23.46
C SER A 139 14.90 -2.50 23.57
N LYS A 140 14.59 -2.04 24.79
CA LYS A 140 13.47 -1.14 25.10
C LYS A 140 13.41 0.04 24.13
N THR A 141 14.56 0.64 23.82
CA THR A 141 14.66 1.77 22.89
C THR A 141 14.27 1.38 21.47
N ALA A 142 14.70 0.21 20.98
CA ALA A 142 14.36 -0.27 19.65
C ALA A 142 12.85 -0.55 19.53
N PHE A 143 12.24 -1.11 20.58
CA PHE A 143 10.80 -1.37 20.62
C PHE A 143 9.99 -0.06 20.58
N ILE A 144 10.35 0.91 21.41
CA ILE A 144 9.68 2.22 21.46
C ILE A 144 9.81 2.95 20.12
N LEU A 145 11.01 2.99 19.55
CA LEU A 145 11.23 3.64 18.25
C LEU A 145 10.49 2.93 17.11
N PHE A 146 10.41 1.60 17.15
CA PHE A 146 9.68 0.82 16.14
C PHE A 146 8.19 1.13 16.18
N ILE A 147 7.56 1.02 17.35
CA ILE A 147 6.13 1.29 17.50
C ILE A 147 5.81 2.77 17.28
N GLY A 148 6.60 3.68 17.88
CA GLY A 148 6.43 5.12 17.73
C GLY A 148 6.55 5.57 16.27
N SER A 149 7.56 5.09 15.54
CA SER A 149 7.72 5.36 14.10
C SER A 149 6.56 4.81 13.27
N GLY A 150 6.10 3.59 13.59
CA GLY A 150 4.95 2.97 12.92
C GLY A 150 3.68 3.82 12.99
N PHE A 151 3.45 4.50 14.11
CA PHE A 151 2.31 5.42 14.30
C PHE A 151 2.50 6.76 13.58
N GLY A 152 3.74 7.14 13.24
CA GLY A 152 4.05 8.38 12.54
C GLY A 152 3.93 8.30 11.01
N PHE A 153 3.85 7.11 10.43
CA PHE A 153 3.72 6.95 8.98
C PHE A 153 2.28 7.22 8.53
N SER A 154 2.11 8.19 7.64
CA SER A 154 0.82 8.44 6.97
C SER A 154 0.81 7.81 5.58
N ALA A 155 -0.30 7.15 5.22
CA ALA A 155 -0.51 6.61 3.87
C ALA A 155 -1.03 7.70 2.91
N PHE A 156 -0.25 8.78 2.76
CA PHE A 156 -0.60 9.94 1.94
C PHE A 156 -1.07 9.59 0.50
N PRO A 157 -0.43 8.64 -0.22
CA PRO A 157 -0.83 8.35 -1.59
C PRO A 157 -2.25 7.79 -1.72
N VAL A 158 -2.67 6.99 -0.73
CA VAL A 158 -4.04 6.46 -0.66
C VAL A 158 -5.02 7.58 -0.34
N LEU A 159 -4.66 8.49 0.60
CA LEU A 159 -5.51 9.63 0.94
C LEU A 159 -5.72 10.56 -0.26
N ALA A 160 -4.66 10.90 -1.00
CA ALA A 160 -4.76 11.79 -2.15
C ALA A 160 -5.63 11.21 -3.27
N THR A 161 -5.45 9.92 -3.58
CA THR A 161 -6.31 9.23 -4.56
C THR A 161 -7.75 9.12 -4.09
N LEU A 162 -7.99 8.94 -2.79
CA LEU A 162 -9.34 8.95 -2.20
C LEU A 162 -10.00 10.33 -2.32
N LEU A 163 -9.30 11.40 -1.97
CA LEU A 163 -9.80 12.78 -2.09
C LEU A 163 -10.12 13.14 -3.54
N ASN A 164 -9.29 12.70 -4.49
CA ASN A 164 -9.53 12.90 -5.92
C ASN A 164 -10.75 12.12 -6.39
N ALA A 165 -10.87 10.85 -5.98
CA ALA A 165 -12.03 10.02 -6.29
C ALA A 165 -13.35 10.58 -5.73
N MET A 166 -13.31 11.31 -4.61
CA MET A 166 -14.48 11.96 -4.01
C MET A 166 -14.77 13.35 -4.58
N GLY A 167 -13.94 13.87 -5.50
CA GLY A 167 -14.11 15.20 -6.09
C GLY A 167 -13.93 16.35 -5.10
N LEU A 168 -13.24 16.11 -3.97
CA LEU A 168 -13.06 17.10 -2.91
C LEU A 168 -11.85 18.03 -3.13
N LEU A 169 -11.00 17.77 -4.13
CA LEU A 169 -9.84 18.63 -4.41
C LEU A 169 -10.20 20.05 -4.87
N ASN A 170 -11.41 20.27 -5.42
CA ASN A 170 -11.81 21.56 -6.00
C ASN A 170 -12.88 22.31 -5.19
N LYS A 171 -13.30 21.80 -4.02
CA LYS A 171 -14.22 22.54 -3.14
C LYS A 171 -13.42 23.26 -2.06
N PRO A 172 -13.55 24.59 -1.92
CA PRO A 172 -13.02 25.27 -0.76
C PRO A 172 -13.72 24.68 0.47
N ILE A 173 -12.95 23.93 1.26
CA ILE A 173 -13.27 23.68 2.66
C ILE A 173 -13.14 25.04 3.34
N GLY A 174 -14.30 25.65 3.61
CA GLY A 174 -14.41 26.94 4.27
C GLY A 174 -13.78 26.95 5.65
#